data_AF-A0A1S4BKI2-F1
#
_entry.id   AF-A0A1S4BKI2-F1
#
_cell.length_a   1.000
_cell.length_b   1.000
_cell.length_c   1.000
_cell.angle_alpha   90.00
_cell.angle_beta   90.00
_cell.angle_gamma   90.00
#
_symmetry.space_group_name_H-M   'P 1'
#
loop_
_entity.id
_entity.type
_entity.pdbx_description
1 polymer ?
#
loop_
_entity_poly.entity_id
_entity_poly.type
_entity_poly.pdbx_seq_one_letter_code
_entity_poly.pdbx_strand_id
1 'polypeptide(L)'
;MVTIKNFFKKASSDENKEKLLPNDYDERKGCCNCFSPLNDRFTSFFNNLQDFAKKAIEMGRNDPRKIIFSLKMGFALSFVSLLIFWKKPNDIAQFAIWAILTVLVMFEFSIGATLIKGFNRGLGTFCAGMLAFIFAQLALWAGERERVVIVVSIFIVAFFGSYLKLYPTMAPYEYGYRVFILTYCILIVAGNRTREYNVAICTRLALIALGAGICLLINISIYPIWSGEDLHRLVVKNFMDLANSLE
;
A
#
# COMPACT_ATOMS: atom_id res chain seq x y z
N MET A 1 -0.98 76.26 8.10
CA MET A 1 -2.45 76.31 8.28
C MET A 1 -3.18 75.35 7.31
N VAL A 2 -2.79 74.06 7.28
CA VAL A 2 -3.41 73.03 6.40
C VAL A 2 -3.76 71.76 7.18
N THR A 3 -3.15 71.53 8.35
CA THR A 3 -3.33 70.30 9.13
C THR A 3 -4.63 70.24 9.94
N ILE A 4 -5.24 71.39 10.32
CA ILE A 4 -6.43 71.43 11.19
C ILE A 4 -7.73 71.18 10.40
N LYS A 5 -7.79 71.53 9.11
CA LYS A 5 -9.00 71.29 8.26
C LYS A 5 -9.26 69.80 7.99
N ASN A 6 -8.21 68.99 7.89
CA ASN A 6 -8.34 67.55 7.63
C ASN A 6 -8.80 66.76 8.86
N PHE A 7 -8.50 67.27 10.07
CA PHE A 7 -8.97 66.65 11.31
C PHE A 7 -10.47 66.84 11.52
N PHE A 8 -10.99 68.04 11.23
CA PHE A 8 -12.43 68.32 11.33
C PHE A 8 -13.28 67.60 10.27
N LYS A 9 -12.74 67.38 9.05
CA LYS A 9 -13.44 66.63 7.99
C LYS A 9 -13.54 65.13 8.28
N LYS A 10 -12.62 64.57 9.07
CA LYS A 10 -12.65 63.16 9.46
C LYS A 10 -13.61 62.91 10.63
N ALA A 11 -13.69 63.82 11.60
CA ALA A 11 -14.64 63.73 12.71
C ALA A 11 -16.12 63.82 12.26
N SER A 12 -16.43 64.63 11.24
CA SER A 12 -17.80 64.81 10.74
C SER A 12 -18.34 63.63 9.91
N SER A 13 -17.50 62.70 9.46
CA SER A 13 -17.94 61.54 8.66
C SER A 13 -18.28 60.31 9.50
N ASP A 14 -17.75 60.21 10.72
CA ASP A 14 -18.01 59.10 11.63
C ASP A 14 -19.31 59.31 12.45
N GLU A 15 -19.75 60.57 12.61
CA GLU A 15 -20.99 60.93 13.33
C GLU A 15 -22.29 60.58 12.56
N ASN A 16 -22.19 60.25 11.26
CA ASN A 16 -23.35 60.08 10.38
C ASN A 16 -23.71 58.60 10.08
N LYS A 17 -23.14 57.62 10.79
CA LYS A 17 -23.51 56.20 10.65
C LYS A 17 -24.07 55.56 11.92
N GLU A 18 -24.17 56.30 13.03
CA GLU A 18 -24.59 55.77 14.34
C GLU A 18 -26.07 56.04 14.70
N LYS A 19 -26.92 56.44 13.74
CA LYS A 19 -28.35 56.73 14.00
C LYS A 19 -29.30 56.08 13.00
N LEU A 20 -29.40 54.75 13.02
CA LEU A 20 -30.61 54.02 12.61
C LEU A 20 -30.72 52.71 13.42
N LEU A 21 -31.48 52.77 14.50
CA LEU A 21 -32.08 51.63 15.24
C LEU A 21 -33.60 51.86 15.24
N PRO A 22 -34.49 50.92 15.64
CA PRO A 22 -34.32 49.47 15.91
C PRO A 22 -35.42 48.62 15.23
N ASN A 23 -35.36 47.29 15.34
CA ASN A 23 -36.57 46.55 15.70
C ASN A 23 -36.21 45.26 16.43
N ASP A 24 -36.71 45.22 17.67
CA ASP A 24 -36.61 44.17 18.65
C ASP A 24 -37.83 43.25 18.50
N TYR A 25 -37.58 41.98 18.22
CA TYR A 25 -38.52 40.88 18.48
C TYR A 25 -37.71 39.68 18.93
N ASP A 26 -37.40 39.70 20.21
CA ASP A 26 -37.88 38.72 21.19
C ASP A 26 -37.53 37.22 21.00
N GLU A 27 -37.17 36.68 22.16
CA GLU A 27 -36.89 35.32 22.56
C GLU A 27 -37.26 34.18 21.62
N ARG A 28 -36.23 33.42 21.23
CA ARG A 28 -36.33 31.95 21.31
C ARG A 28 -35.03 31.34 21.79
N LYS A 29 -34.98 31.04 23.09
CA LYS A 29 -34.12 30.00 23.67
C LYS A 29 -34.34 28.70 22.89
N GLY A 30 -33.43 28.42 21.96
CA GLY A 30 -33.22 27.09 21.38
C GLY A 30 -31.86 26.59 21.87
N CYS A 31 -31.88 25.79 22.93
CA CYS A 31 -30.74 25.03 23.40
C CYS A 31 -30.11 24.23 22.22
N CYS A 32 -28.91 24.61 21.74
CA CYS A 32 -27.93 23.73 21.05
C CYS A 32 -26.68 24.50 20.51
N ASN A 33 -25.89 25.16 21.37
CA ASN A 33 -24.56 25.68 20.95
C ASN A 33 -23.39 24.73 21.27
N CYS A 34 -23.67 23.45 21.52
CA CYS A 34 -22.63 22.42 21.71
C CYS A 34 -22.08 21.84 20.38
N PHE A 35 -22.65 22.25 19.23
CA PHE A 35 -22.32 21.70 17.91
C PHE A 35 -21.37 22.57 17.06
N SER A 36 -21.09 23.81 17.45
CA SER A 36 -20.14 24.70 16.73
C SER A 36 -18.72 24.12 16.58
N PRO A 37 -18.08 23.52 17.61
CA PRO A 37 -16.72 22.98 17.43
C PRO A 37 -16.69 21.77 16.49
N LEU A 38 -17.82 21.05 16.37
CA LEU A 38 -17.93 19.92 15.45
C LEU A 38 -18.04 20.41 14.00
N ASN A 39 -18.83 21.47 13.76
CA ASN A 39 -19.02 22.06 12.43
C ASN A 39 -17.74 22.73 11.90
N ASP A 40 -16.98 23.41 12.75
CA ASP A 40 -15.70 24.01 12.38
C ASP A 40 -14.63 22.94 12.07
N ARG A 41 -14.66 21.82 12.81
CA ARG A 41 -13.81 20.66 12.53
C ARG A 41 -14.22 19.96 11.23
N PHE A 42 -15.52 19.91 10.94
CA PHE A 42 -16.07 19.33 9.72
C PHE A 42 -15.72 20.17 8.48
N THR A 43 -15.87 21.50 8.56
CA THR A 43 -15.51 22.42 7.48
C THR A 43 -14.00 22.43 7.24
N SER A 44 -13.18 22.42 8.30
CA SER A 44 -11.73 22.24 8.18
C SER A 44 -11.37 20.91 7.49
N PHE A 45 -12.03 19.81 7.86
CA PHE A 45 -11.83 18.50 7.23
C PHE A 45 -12.24 18.52 5.75
N PHE A 46 -13.36 19.13 5.40
CA PHE A 46 -13.80 19.28 4.01
C PHE A 46 -12.86 20.15 3.17
N ASN A 47 -12.34 21.25 3.71
CA ASN A 47 -11.34 22.07 3.02
C ASN A 47 -10.04 21.29 2.78
N ASN A 48 -9.59 20.53 3.78
CA ASN A 48 -8.43 19.64 3.63
C ASN A 48 -8.66 18.54 2.58
N LEU A 49 -9.85 17.96 2.53
CA LEU A 49 -10.23 17.00 1.48
C LEU A 49 -10.28 17.65 0.10
N GLN A 50 -10.78 18.87 -0.02
CA GLN A 50 -10.82 19.59 -1.28
C GLN A 50 -9.40 19.89 -1.78
N ASP A 51 -8.49 20.28 -0.89
CA ASP A 51 -7.09 20.50 -1.24
C ASP A 51 -6.37 19.20 -1.61
N PHE A 52 -6.68 18.09 -0.92
CA PHE A 52 -6.20 16.76 -1.31
C PHE A 52 -6.73 16.34 -2.69
N ALA A 53 -8.02 16.58 -2.96
CA ALA A 53 -8.65 16.28 -4.23
C ALA A 53 -8.03 17.09 -5.38
N LYS A 54 -7.79 18.40 -5.18
CA LYS A 54 -7.08 19.24 -6.16
C LYS A 54 -5.69 18.67 -6.47
N LYS A 55 -4.91 18.32 -5.44
CA LYS A 55 -3.58 17.70 -5.61
C LYS A 55 -3.66 16.34 -6.31
N ALA A 56 -4.68 15.53 -6.02
CA ALA A 56 -4.88 14.23 -6.66
C ALA A 56 -5.25 14.38 -8.15
N ILE A 57 -6.13 15.35 -8.48
CA ILE A 57 -6.49 15.67 -9.87
C ILE A 57 -5.26 16.19 -10.62
N GLU A 58 -4.46 17.06 -10.00
CA GLU A 58 -3.23 17.57 -10.59
C GLU A 58 -2.20 16.45 -10.80
N MET A 59 -2.06 15.53 -9.85
CA MET A 59 -1.23 14.32 -10.00
C MET A 59 -1.66 13.48 -11.20
N GLY A 60 -2.97 13.28 -11.37
CA GLY A 60 -3.52 12.53 -12.50
C GLY A 60 -3.36 13.23 -13.84
N ARG A 61 -3.46 14.57 -13.87
CA ARG A 61 -3.23 15.38 -15.08
C ARG A 61 -1.77 15.38 -15.51
N ASN A 62 -0.85 15.39 -14.54
CA ASN A 62 0.59 15.40 -14.80
C ASN A 62 1.11 14.03 -15.29
N ASP A 63 0.52 12.92 -14.83
CA ASP A 63 0.87 11.58 -15.30
C ASP A 63 -0.38 10.69 -15.43
N PRO A 64 -1.02 10.64 -16.62
CA PRO A 64 -2.24 9.86 -16.83
C PRO A 64 -2.04 8.35 -16.59
N ARG A 65 -0.78 7.87 -16.64
CA ARG A 65 -0.43 6.48 -16.36
C ARG A 65 -0.75 6.09 -14.91
N LYS A 66 -0.76 7.04 -13.97
CA LYS A 66 -1.13 6.81 -12.56
C LYS A 66 -2.62 6.51 -12.40
N ILE A 67 -3.47 7.22 -13.15
CA ILE A 67 -4.92 6.96 -13.17
C ILE A 67 -5.15 5.56 -13.76
N ILE A 68 -4.55 5.27 -14.91
CA ILE A 68 -4.66 3.97 -15.57
C ILE A 68 -4.22 2.85 -14.61
N PHE A 69 -3.07 3.01 -13.95
CA PHE A 69 -2.58 2.06 -12.95
C PHE A 69 -3.58 1.82 -11.81
N SER A 70 -4.13 2.89 -11.23
CA SER A 70 -5.12 2.77 -10.14
C SER A 70 -6.39 2.03 -10.58
N LEU A 71 -6.84 2.25 -11.83
CA LEU A 71 -7.97 1.54 -12.41
C LEU A 71 -7.67 0.05 -12.60
N LYS A 72 -6.49 -0.30 -13.12
CA LYS A 72 -6.05 -1.70 -13.26
C LYS A 72 -6.01 -2.42 -11.92
N MET A 73 -5.48 -1.74 -10.90
CA MET A 73 -5.40 -2.28 -9.54
C MET A 73 -6.80 -2.56 -8.97
N GLY A 74 -7.74 -1.61 -9.14
CA GLY A 74 -9.14 -1.82 -8.77
C GLY A 74 -9.79 -2.97 -9.53
N PHE A 75 -9.50 -3.11 -10.83
CA PHE A 75 -9.98 -4.21 -11.65
C PHE A 75 -9.41 -5.56 -11.19
N ALA A 76 -8.13 -5.62 -10.82
CA ALA A 76 -7.49 -6.83 -10.29
C ALA A 76 -8.13 -7.30 -8.99
N LEU A 77 -8.36 -6.38 -8.04
CA LEU A 77 -9.04 -6.71 -6.79
C LEU A 77 -10.50 -7.11 -7.00
N SER A 78 -11.19 -6.47 -7.93
CA SER A 78 -12.56 -6.83 -8.31
C SER A 78 -12.61 -8.23 -8.92
N PHE A 79 -11.69 -8.54 -9.83
CA PHE A 79 -11.62 -9.85 -10.48
C PHE A 79 -11.31 -10.98 -9.49
N VAL A 80 -10.36 -10.77 -8.58
CA VAL A 80 -10.05 -11.72 -7.49
C VAL A 80 -11.27 -11.94 -6.60
N SER A 81 -11.98 -10.86 -6.23
CA SER A 81 -13.20 -10.95 -5.42
C SER A 81 -14.30 -11.73 -6.13
N LEU A 82 -14.50 -11.50 -7.44
CA LEU A 82 -15.46 -12.26 -8.25
C LEU A 82 -15.12 -13.75 -8.31
N LEU A 83 -13.84 -14.10 -8.47
CA LEU A 83 -13.39 -15.50 -8.46
C LEU A 83 -13.64 -16.17 -7.10
N ILE A 84 -13.52 -15.42 -6.00
CA ILE A 84 -13.83 -15.92 -4.66
C ILE A 84 -15.33 -16.19 -4.52
N PHE A 85 -16.19 -15.26 -4.95
CA PHE A 85 -17.65 -15.44 -4.88
C PHE A 85 -18.17 -16.59 -5.75
N TRP A 86 -17.52 -16.86 -6.88
CA TRP A 86 -17.92 -17.96 -7.77
C TRP A 86 -17.67 -19.35 -7.13
N LYS A 87 -16.76 -19.47 -6.16
CA LYS A 87 -16.34 -20.75 -5.59
C LYS A 87 -17.12 -21.06 -4.29
N LYS A 88 -17.57 -22.32 -4.12
CA LYS A 88 -18.52 -22.79 -3.07
C LYS A 88 -17.90 -22.80 -1.63
N PRO A 89 -18.63 -22.46 -0.55
CA PRO A 89 -18.10 -21.60 0.52
C PRO A 89 -17.42 -22.27 1.73
N ASN A 90 -17.40 -23.59 1.89
CA ASN A 90 -17.22 -24.16 3.23
C ASN A 90 -15.82 -23.97 3.89
N ASP A 91 -14.75 -23.68 3.13
CA ASP A 91 -13.39 -23.41 3.67
C ASP A 91 -12.70 -22.18 3.05
N ILE A 92 -13.45 -21.33 2.33
CA ILE A 92 -12.84 -20.34 1.41
C ILE A 92 -12.42 -19.04 2.11
N ALA A 93 -13.03 -18.68 3.24
CA ALA A 93 -12.82 -17.37 3.86
C ALA A 93 -11.34 -17.10 4.21
N GLN A 94 -10.62 -18.11 4.69
CA GLN A 94 -9.21 -17.95 5.01
C GLN A 94 -8.36 -17.77 3.74
N PHE A 95 -8.61 -18.58 2.70
CA PHE A 95 -7.89 -18.49 1.42
C PHE A 95 -8.18 -17.19 0.65
N ALA A 96 -9.40 -16.65 0.79
CA ALA A 96 -9.82 -15.40 0.17
C ALA A 96 -8.97 -14.20 0.64
N ILE A 97 -8.73 -14.09 1.95
CA ILE A 97 -7.91 -13.01 2.53
C ILE A 97 -6.48 -13.08 1.97
N TRP A 98 -5.90 -14.28 1.92
CA TRP A 98 -4.55 -14.47 1.39
C TRP A 98 -4.46 -14.14 -0.11
N ALA A 99 -5.47 -14.49 -0.90
CA ALA A 99 -5.50 -14.19 -2.33
C ALA A 99 -5.65 -12.69 -2.63
N ILE A 100 -6.47 -11.98 -1.85
CA ILE A 100 -6.59 -10.52 -1.98
C ILE A 100 -5.28 -9.83 -1.55
N LEU A 101 -4.67 -10.29 -0.45
CA LEU A 101 -3.40 -9.77 0.04
C LEU A 101 -2.24 -10.06 -0.92
N THR A 102 -2.23 -11.19 -1.61
CA THR A 102 -1.19 -11.49 -2.62
C THR A 102 -1.26 -10.51 -3.77
N VAL A 103 -2.45 -10.29 -4.33
CA VAL A 103 -2.66 -9.32 -5.41
C VAL A 103 -2.26 -7.93 -4.96
N LEU A 104 -2.74 -7.48 -3.79
CA LEU A 104 -2.45 -6.14 -3.31
C LEU A 104 -0.95 -5.87 -3.15
N VAL A 105 -0.22 -6.82 -2.56
CA VAL A 105 1.21 -6.64 -2.27
C VAL A 105 2.09 -6.86 -3.50
N MET A 106 1.64 -7.66 -4.47
CA MET A 106 2.42 -7.95 -5.67
C MET A 106 2.22 -6.96 -6.80
N PHE A 107 1.05 -6.33 -6.88
CA PHE A 107 0.72 -5.43 -7.96
C PHE A 107 1.54 -4.15 -7.86
N GLU A 108 2.38 -3.91 -8.85
CA GLU A 108 3.27 -2.76 -8.95
C GLU A 108 2.98 -1.93 -10.20
N PHE A 109 3.47 -0.69 -10.19
CA PHE A 109 3.23 0.27 -11.26
C PHE A 109 3.64 -0.23 -12.66
N SER A 110 4.70 -1.04 -12.73
CA SER A 110 5.18 -1.63 -13.98
C SER A 110 5.04 -3.15 -13.98
N ILE A 111 4.95 -3.72 -15.18
CA ILE A 111 4.84 -5.16 -15.38
C ILE A 111 6.08 -5.88 -14.84
N GLY A 112 7.28 -5.32 -15.08
CA GLY A 112 8.54 -5.87 -14.61
C GLY A 112 8.65 -5.88 -13.09
N ALA A 113 8.24 -4.80 -12.42
CA ALA A 113 8.21 -4.72 -10.96
C ALA A 113 7.22 -5.73 -10.35
N THR A 114 6.05 -5.91 -10.98
CA THR A 114 5.04 -6.88 -10.55
C THR A 114 5.58 -8.31 -10.68
N LEU A 115 6.22 -8.61 -11.82
CA LEU A 115 6.86 -9.90 -12.08
C LEU A 115 7.96 -10.22 -11.07
N ILE A 116 8.90 -9.30 -10.84
CA ILE A 116 10.02 -9.56 -9.94
C ILE A 116 9.55 -9.69 -8.48
N LYS A 117 8.58 -8.88 -8.03
CA LYS A 117 7.99 -9.03 -6.70
C LYS A 117 7.22 -10.35 -6.56
N GLY A 118 6.43 -10.71 -7.57
CA GLY A 118 5.72 -11.98 -7.61
C GLY A 118 6.64 -13.19 -7.59
N PHE A 119 7.68 -13.15 -8.42
CA PHE A 119 8.71 -14.19 -8.48
C PHE A 119 9.46 -14.31 -7.16
N ASN A 120 9.89 -13.19 -6.57
CA ASN A 120 10.54 -13.17 -5.25
C ASN A 120 9.62 -13.74 -4.15
N ARG A 121 8.30 -13.50 -4.23
CA ARG A 121 7.31 -14.10 -3.31
C ARG A 121 7.21 -15.60 -3.47
N GLY A 122 7.10 -16.07 -4.71
CA GLY A 122 6.98 -17.48 -5.07
C GLY A 122 8.24 -18.25 -4.68
N LEU A 123 9.41 -17.76 -5.07
CA LEU A 123 10.70 -18.36 -4.75
C LEU A 123 10.95 -18.38 -3.24
N GLY A 124 10.66 -17.28 -2.53
CA GLY A 124 10.75 -17.24 -1.06
C GLY A 124 9.83 -18.26 -0.39
N THR A 125 8.59 -18.43 -0.88
CA THR A 125 7.64 -19.42 -0.34
C THR A 125 8.08 -20.85 -0.63
N PHE A 126 8.60 -21.12 -1.82
CA PHE A 126 9.11 -22.43 -2.22
C PHE A 126 10.33 -22.83 -1.38
N CYS A 127 11.34 -21.97 -1.27
CA CYS A 127 12.52 -22.21 -0.45
C CYS A 127 12.15 -22.38 1.03
N ALA A 128 11.22 -21.58 1.55
CA ALA A 128 10.73 -21.70 2.92
C ALA A 128 10.04 -23.05 3.15
N GLY A 129 9.21 -23.49 2.22
CA GLY A 129 8.55 -24.80 2.28
C GLY A 129 9.53 -25.96 2.27
N MET A 130 10.50 -25.92 1.35
CA MET A 130 11.54 -26.95 1.26
C MET A 130 12.36 -27.05 2.55
N LEU A 131 12.81 -25.92 3.09
CA LEU A 131 13.55 -25.91 4.35
C LEU A 131 12.68 -26.33 5.54
N ALA A 132 11.42 -25.92 5.59
CA ALA A 132 10.50 -26.34 6.65
C ALA A 132 10.31 -27.86 6.63
N PHE A 133 10.19 -28.47 5.46
CA PHE A 133 10.11 -29.93 5.32
C PHE A 133 11.38 -30.63 5.82
N ILE A 134 12.57 -30.13 5.43
CA ILE A 134 13.86 -30.69 5.88
C ILE A 134 13.97 -30.62 7.41
N PHE A 135 13.70 -29.45 8.01
CA PHE A 135 13.78 -29.30 9.45
C PHE A 135 12.70 -30.07 10.21
N ALA A 136 11.51 -30.24 9.63
CA ALA A 136 10.48 -31.10 10.20
C ALA A 136 10.93 -32.56 10.26
N GLN A 137 11.59 -33.05 9.20
CA GLN A 137 12.13 -34.41 9.18
C GLN A 137 13.27 -34.60 10.19
N LEU A 138 14.15 -33.60 10.33
CA LEU A 138 15.19 -33.59 11.36
C LEU A 138 14.60 -33.57 12.77
N ALA A 139 13.52 -32.82 12.99
CA ALA A 139 12.86 -32.72 14.28
C ALA A 139 12.17 -34.04 14.67
N LEU A 140 11.60 -34.76 13.69
CA LEU A 140 11.06 -36.11 13.87
C LEU A 140 12.14 -37.12 14.30
N TRP A 141 13.31 -37.08 13.68
CA TRP A 141 14.44 -37.94 14.06
C TRP A 141 15.01 -37.61 15.43
N ALA A 142 14.87 -36.37 15.89
CA ALA A 142 15.31 -35.93 17.22
C ALA A 142 14.38 -36.37 18.37
N GLY A 143 13.22 -36.95 18.08
CA GLY A 143 12.29 -37.51 19.07
C GLY A 143 11.91 -36.52 20.18
N GLU A 144 12.31 -36.80 21.42
CA GLU A 144 12.01 -35.98 22.59
C GLU A 144 12.49 -34.52 22.48
N ARG A 145 13.51 -34.26 21.65
CA ARG A 145 14.08 -32.92 21.44
C ARG A 145 13.46 -32.17 20.25
N GLU A 146 12.36 -32.64 19.69
CA GLU A 146 11.66 -32.04 18.54
C GLU A 146 11.45 -30.51 18.70
N ARG A 147 10.93 -30.06 19.86
CA ARG A 147 10.69 -28.63 20.09
C ARG A 147 11.98 -27.80 20.09
N VAL A 148 13.07 -28.36 20.61
CA VAL A 148 14.37 -27.69 20.64
C VAL A 148 14.90 -27.52 19.22
N VAL A 149 14.79 -28.57 18.38
CA VAL A 149 15.19 -28.51 16.97
C VAL A 149 14.41 -27.44 16.21
N ILE A 150 13.10 -27.35 16.42
CA ILE A 150 12.25 -26.32 15.77
C ILE A 150 12.65 -24.90 16.21
N VAL A 151 12.89 -24.68 17.50
CA VAL A 151 13.27 -23.35 18.00
C VAL A 151 14.65 -22.94 17.47
N VAL A 152 15.62 -23.86 17.49
CA VAL A 152 16.96 -23.61 16.96
C VAL A 152 16.92 -23.37 15.45
N SER A 153 16.09 -24.10 14.70
CA SER A 153 15.98 -23.91 13.26
C SER A 153 15.37 -22.56 12.90
N ILE A 154 14.36 -22.08 13.64
CA ILE A 154 13.83 -20.72 13.49
C ILE A 154 14.92 -19.68 13.72
N PHE A 155 15.71 -19.83 14.79
CA PHE A 155 16.80 -18.91 15.08
C PHE A 155 17.82 -18.86 13.93
N ILE A 156 18.28 -20.02 13.45
CA ILE A 156 19.24 -20.14 12.35
C ILE A 156 18.69 -19.47 11.08
N VAL A 157 17.48 -19.82 10.64
CA VAL A 157 16.88 -19.29 9.41
C VAL A 157 16.64 -17.78 9.51
N ALA A 158 16.16 -17.29 10.66
CA ALA A 158 15.94 -15.87 10.87
C ALA A 158 17.26 -15.08 10.92
N PHE A 159 18.30 -15.64 11.54
CA PHE A 159 19.63 -15.03 11.60
C PHE A 159 20.23 -14.89 10.20
N PHE A 160 20.34 -16.00 9.46
CA PHE A 160 20.90 -15.97 8.10
C PHE A 160 20.06 -15.11 7.14
N GLY A 161 18.74 -15.25 7.19
CA GLY A 161 17.85 -14.44 6.35
C GLY A 161 17.97 -12.94 6.63
N SER A 162 18.10 -12.55 7.90
CA SER A 162 18.28 -11.15 8.28
C SER A 162 19.68 -10.65 7.91
N TYR A 163 20.71 -11.46 8.11
CA TYR A 163 22.08 -11.10 7.76
C TYR A 163 22.28 -10.92 6.24
N LEU A 164 21.77 -11.87 5.44
CA LEU A 164 21.86 -11.79 3.97
C LEU A 164 21.12 -10.56 3.43
N LYS A 165 20.02 -10.15 4.06
CA LYS A 165 19.30 -8.93 3.71
C LYS A 165 20.17 -7.66 3.89
N LEU A 166 21.11 -7.62 4.83
CA LEU A 166 21.96 -6.45 5.05
C LEU A 166 23.00 -6.25 3.92
N TYR A 167 23.18 -7.25 3.05
CA TYR A 167 24.15 -7.16 1.97
C TYR A 167 23.64 -6.24 0.84
N PRO A 168 24.40 -5.21 0.41
CA PRO A 168 23.90 -4.19 -0.52
C PRO A 168 23.50 -4.76 -1.89
N THR A 169 24.17 -5.81 -2.37
CA THR A 169 23.80 -6.51 -3.62
C THR A 169 22.44 -7.20 -3.53
N MET A 170 21.96 -7.51 -2.32
CA MET A 170 20.68 -8.17 -2.07
C MET A 170 19.51 -7.20 -1.87
N ALA A 171 19.73 -5.89 -1.94
CA ALA A 171 18.68 -4.88 -1.77
C ALA A 171 17.42 -5.11 -2.65
N PRO A 172 17.52 -5.52 -3.92
CA PRO A 172 16.34 -5.81 -4.75
C PRO A 172 15.49 -6.99 -4.25
N TYR A 173 16.07 -7.87 -3.43
CA TYR A 173 15.44 -9.11 -2.94
C TYR A 173 14.90 -8.97 -1.52
N GLU A 174 14.96 -7.78 -0.90
CA GLU A 174 14.53 -7.56 0.48
C GLU A 174 13.11 -8.10 0.75
N TYR A 175 12.19 -7.90 -0.20
CA TYR A 175 10.84 -8.42 -0.11
C TYR A 175 10.81 -9.96 -0.04
N GLY A 176 11.63 -10.63 -0.86
CA GLY A 176 11.75 -12.09 -0.89
C GLY A 176 12.23 -12.65 0.45
N TYR A 177 13.27 -12.04 1.06
CA TYR A 177 13.78 -12.46 2.38
C TYR A 177 12.71 -12.33 3.48
N ARG A 178 11.96 -11.21 3.49
CA ARG A 178 10.87 -11.01 4.46
C ARG A 178 9.79 -12.09 4.32
N VAL A 179 9.37 -12.38 3.09
CA VAL A 179 8.35 -13.42 2.82
C VAL A 179 8.88 -14.81 3.17
N PHE A 180 10.14 -15.09 2.85
CA PHE A 180 10.81 -16.36 3.15
C PHE A 180 10.82 -16.66 4.65
N ILE A 181 11.34 -15.74 5.48
CA ILE A 181 11.40 -15.92 6.94
C ILE A 181 9.98 -16.08 7.52
N LEU A 182 9.06 -15.19 7.15
CA LEU A 182 7.68 -15.22 7.64
C LEU A 182 6.99 -16.55 7.28
N THR A 183 7.17 -17.01 6.05
CA THR A 183 6.55 -18.25 5.58
C THR A 183 7.18 -19.47 6.24
N TYR A 184 8.50 -19.50 6.41
CA TYR A 184 9.18 -20.58 7.11
C TYR A 184 8.67 -20.71 8.55
N CYS A 185 8.60 -19.59 9.28
CA CYS A 185 8.07 -19.57 10.65
C CYS A 185 6.62 -20.08 10.71
N ILE A 186 5.76 -19.65 9.79
CA ILE A 186 4.38 -20.15 9.76
C ILE A 186 4.34 -21.65 9.46
N LEU A 187 5.09 -22.12 8.46
CA LEU A 187 5.06 -23.52 8.04
C LEU A 187 5.64 -24.47 9.08
N ILE A 188 6.75 -24.12 9.74
CA ILE A 188 7.34 -24.98 10.76
C ILE A 188 6.46 -25.04 12.02
N VAL A 189 5.83 -23.93 12.41
CA VAL A 189 4.93 -23.88 13.59
C VAL A 189 3.58 -24.55 13.31
N ALA A 190 2.97 -24.26 12.15
CA ALA A 190 1.69 -24.86 11.76
C ALA A 190 1.85 -26.34 11.40
N GLY A 191 2.90 -26.68 10.65
CA GLY A 191 3.18 -28.05 10.24
C GLY A 191 3.55 -28.96 11.42
N ASN A 192 4.11 -28.43 12.50
CA ASN A 192 4.31 -29.22 13.73
C ASN A 192 2.99 -29.68 14.36
N ARG A 193 1.88 -28.93 14.15
CA ARG A 193 0.55 -29.30 14.66
C ARG A 193 -0.20 -30.23 13.71
N THR A 194 -0.13 -29.97 12.41
CA THR A 194 -0.97 -30.67 11.40
C THR A 194 -0.23 -31.83 10.71
N ARG A 195 1.10 -31.91 10.80
CA ARG A 195 2.01 -32.86 10.11
C ARG A 195 1.91 -32.89 8.57
N GLU A 196 0.99 -32.14 7.96
CA GLU A 196 0.78 -32.07 6.50
C GLU A 196 1.51 -30.89 5.84
N TYR A 197 2.85 -30.95 5.80
CA TYR A 197 3.69 -29.88 5.21
C TYR A 197 3.47 -29.70 3.71
N ASN A 198 3.37 -30.80 2.96
CA ASN A 198 3.28 -30.76 1.49
C ASN A 198 2.01 -30.06 1.01
N VAL A 199 0.87 -30.38 1.62
CA VAL A 199 -0.42 -29.75 1.28
C VAL A 199 -0.36 -28.25 1.59
N ALA A 200 0.12 -27.88 2.78
CA ALA A 200 0.23 -26.47 3.18
C ALA A 200 1.12 -25.64 2.24
N ILE A 201 2.24 -26.22 1.78
CA ILE A 201 3.16 -25.58 0.83
C ILE A 201 2.49 -25.44 -0.54
N CYS A 202 1.92 -26.53 -1.07
CA CYS A 202 1.26 -26.54 -2.38
C CYS A 202 0.10 -25.56 -2.44
N THR A 203 -0.74 -25.49 -1.41
CA THR A 203 -1.86 -24.55 -1.36
C THR A 203 -1.37 -23.11 -1.37
N ARG A 204 -0.30 -22.78 -0.62
CA ARG A 204 0.27 -21.43 -0.61
C ARG A 204 0.88 -21.04 -1.96
N LEU A 205 1.64 -21.94 -2.57
CA LEU A 205 2.23 -21.71 -3.89
C LEU A 205 1.13 -21.56 -4.95
N ALA A 206 0.08 -22.37 -4.91
CA ALA A 206 -1.06 -22.25 -5.82
C ALA A 206 -1.80 -20.91 -5.67
N LEU A 207 -2.01 -20.42 -4.43
CA LEU A 207 -2.60 -19.10 -4.20
C LEU A 207 -1.72 -17.96 -4.72
N ILE A 208 -0.40 -18.06 -4.54
CA ILE A 208 0.55 -17.06 -5.07
C ILE A 208 0.55 -17.11 -6.60
N ALA A 209 0.58 -18.29 -7.21
CA ALA A 209 0.54 -18.46 -8.65
C ALA A 209 -0.74 -17.93 -9.27
N LEU A 210 -1.91 -18.19 -8.66
CA LEU A 210 -3.18 -17.61 -9.10
C LEU A 210 -3.18 -16.09 -8.98
N GLY A 211 -2.75 -15.55 -7.83
CA GLY A 211 -2.65 -14.10 -7.63
C GLY A 211 -1.72 -13.44 -8.65
N ALA A 212 -0.54 -14.03 -8.86
CA ALA A 212 0.42 -13.59 -9.87
C ALA A 212 -0.17 -13.61 -11.28
N GLY A 213 -0.81 -14.72 -11.66
CA GLY A 213 -1.43 -14.88 -12.97
C GLY A 213 -2.48 -13.82 -13.25
N ILE A 214 -3.37 -13.54 -12.28
CA ILE A 214 -4.39 -12.48 -12.41
C ILE A 214 -3.74 -11.10 -12.53
N CYS A 215 -2.74 -10.81 -11.69
CA CYS A 215 -2.03 -9.53 -11.72
C CYS A 215 -1.36 -9.29 -13.08
N LEU A 216 -0.73 -10.32 -13.65
CA LEU A 216 -0.05 -10.23 -14.94
C LEU A 216 -1.05 -10.15 -16.09
N LEU A 217 -2.11 -10.96 -16.06
CA LEU A 217 -3.16 -10.93 -17.07
C LEU A 217 -3.72 -9.52 -17.22
N ILE A 218 -4.07 -8.87 -16.11
CA ILE A 218 -4.65 -7.53 -16.12
C ILE A 218 -3.63 -6.47 -16.52
N ASN A 219 -2.39 -6.57 -16.04
CA ASN A 219 -1.32 -5.64 -16.39
C ASN A 219 -0.94 -5.69 -17.88
N ILE A 220 -1.01 -6.87 -18.50
CA ILE A 220 -0.74 -7.08 -19.93
C ILE A 220 -1.95 -6.67 -20.77
N SER A 221 -3.17 -6.96 -20.33
CA SER A 221 -4.40 -6.75 -21.13
C SER A 221 -4.81 -5.28 -21.21
N ILE A 222 -4.58 -4.50 -20.14
CA ILE A 222 -4.95 -3.09 -20.09
C ILE A 222 -3.66 -2.27 -20.19
N TYR A 223 -3.42 -1.57 -21.31
CA TYR A 223 -2.34 -0.59 -21.53
C TYR A 223 -1.00 -0.93 -20.83
N PRO A 224 -0.15 -1.81 -21.40
CA PRO A 224 1.05 -2.27 -20.72
C PRO A 224 2.01 -1.12 -20.38
N ILE A 225 2.50 -1.07 -19.14
CA ILE A 225 3.48 -0.06 -18.68
C ILE A 225 4.83 -0.76 -18.52
N TRP A 226 5.76 -0.44 -19.40
CA TRP A 226 7.08 -1.08 -19.47
C TRP A 226 8.17 -0.18 -18.86
N SER A 227 8.96 -0.71 -17.94
CA SER A 227 10.02 0.05 -17.25
C SER A 227 11.14 0.52 -18.18
N GLY A 228 11.32 -0.14 -19.33
CA GLY A 228 12.33 0.24 -20.31
C GLY A 228 12.05 1.57 -21.01
N GLU A 229 10.79 1.97 -21.16
CA GLU A 229 10.44 3.28 -21.70
C GLU A 229 10.84 4.40 -20.75
N ASP A 230 10.60 4.19 -19.45
CA ASP A 230 11.00 5.13 -18.41
C ASP A 230 12.54 5.20 -18.30
N LEU A 231 13.22 4.06 -18.39
CA LEU A 231 14.69 4.02 -18.42
C LEU A 231 15.24 4.77 -19.65
N HIS A 232 14.66 4.54 -20.83
CA HIS A 232 15.10 5.21 -22.06
C HIS A 232 14.92 6.73 -21.96
N ARG A 233 13.77 7.21 -21.46
CA ARG A 233 13.53 8.64 -21.24
C ARG A 233 14.53 9.24 -20.26
N LEU A 234 14.83 8.52 -19.17
CA LEU A 234 15.80 8.97 -18.16
C LEU A 234 17.21 9.04 -18.75
N VAL A 235 17.62 8.04 -19.51
CA VAL A 235 18.93 7.99 -20.16
C VAL A 235 19.08 9.14 -21.17
N VAL A 236 18.09 9.36 -22.04
CA VAL A 236 18.09 10.47 -23.01
C VAL A 236 18.20 11.82 -22.30
N LYS A 237 17.44 12.01 -21.21
CA LYS A 237 17.50 13.24 -20.43
C LYS A 237 18.88 13.48 -19.83
N ASN A 238 19.48 12.47 -19.19
CA ASN A 238 20.83 12.60 -18.62
C ASN A 238 21.87 12.94 -19.69
N PHE A 239 21.76 12.36 -20.90
CA PHE A 239 22.65 12.71 -22.01
C PHE A 239 22.46 14.15 -22.51
N MET A 240 21.22 14.64 -22.60
CA MET A 240 20.95 16.03 -22.97
C MET A 240 21.43 17.03 -21.92
N ASP A 241 21.20 16.74 -20.63
CA ASP A 241 21.68 17.58 -19.54
C ASP A 241 23.22 17.62 -19.50
N LEU A 242 23.88 16.49 -19.78
CA LEU A 242 25.33 16.42 -19.91
C LEU A 242 25.83 17.22 -21.11
N ALA A 243 25.16 17.13 -22.27
CA ALA A 243 25.52 17.90 -23.47
C ALA A 243 25.39 19.40 -23.23
N ASN A 244 24.29 19.86 -22.62
CA ASN A 244 24.05 21.26 -22.28
C ASN A 244 25.03 21.81 -21.22
N SER A 245 25.62 20.94 -20.39
CA SER A 245 26.62 21.36 -19.38
C SER A 245 28.03 21.50 -19.96
N LEU A 246 28.26 20.95 -21.17
CA LEU A 246 29.55 20.98 -21.87
C LEU A 246 29.62 22.09 -22.94
N GLU A 247 28.49 22.70 -23.27
CA GLU A 247 28.35 23.89 -24.14
C GLU A 247 28.46 25.18 -23.31
#